data_AF-A0A2V6HMP9-F1
#
_entry.id   AF-A0A2V6HMP9-F1
#
_cell.length_a   1.000
_cell.length_b   1.000
_cell.length_c   1.000
_cell.angle_alpha   90.00
_cell.angle_beta   90.00
_cell.angle_gamma   90.00
#
_symmetry.space_group_name_H-M   'P 1'
#
loop_
_entity.id
_entity.type
_entity.pdbx_description
1 polymer ?
#
loop_
_entity_poly.entity_id
_entity_poly.type
_entity_poly.pdbx_seq_one_letter_code
_entity_poly.pdbx_strand_id
1 'polypeptide(L)'
;MTTSLTKAWPPQGGVPRLIRLVITVAILLFALVMFAHLPDQLILFPSTQPLNPHGATRRALSFDHGELEIWTGQSQLAQQQGSADVFILRFYGNADRADRWAAAEAEMWNERAVEVWGMNYP
;
A
#
# COMPACT_ATOMS: atom_id res chain seq x y z
N MET A 1 -3.59 24.11 -73.68
CA MET A 1 -2.81 22.94 -73.20
C MET A 1 -2.67 23.05 -71.70
N THR A 2 -3.48 22.30 -70.96
CA THR A 2 -3.57 22.30 -69.49
C THR A 2 -2.84 21.08 -68.94
N THR A 3 -1.72 21.27 -68.26
CA THR A 3 -1.05 20.20 -67.51
C THR A 3 -1.42 20.31 -66.04
N SER A 4 -2.31 19.41 -65.62
CA SER A 4 -2.74 19.21 -64.24
C SER A 4 -1.61 18.54 -63.43
N LEU A 5 -1.12 19.24 -62.41
CA LEU A 5 -0.25 18.67 -61.37
C LEU A 5 -1.12 17.92 -60.35
N THR A 6 -1.31 16.62 -60.56
CA THR A 6 -1.85 15.74 -59.51
C THR A 6 -0.75 15.46 -58.48
N LYS A 7 -0.76 16.24 -57.39
CA LYS A 7 0.00 15.95 -56.18
C LYS A 7 -0.60 14.70 -55.54
N ALA A 8 0.11 13.58 -55.65
CA ALA A 8 -0.30 12.31 -55.05
C ALA A 8 -0.32 12.42 -53.50
N TRP A 9 -1.48 12.11 -52.93
CA TRP A 9 -1.74 11.85 -51.51
C TRP A 9 -1.90 10.33 -51.36
N PRO A 10 -1.38 9.65 -50.32
CA PRO A 10 -1.09 10.14 -48.96
C PRO A 10 0.42 10.18 -48.61
N PRO A 11 0.81 10.84 -47.51
CA PRO A 11 2.17 10.75 -47.00
C PRO A 11 2.45 9.31 -46.54
N GLN A 12 3.27 8.59 -47.32
CA GLN A 12 3.89 7.34 -46.88
C GLN A 12 5.02 7.69 -45.89
N GLY A 13 4.66 8.09 -44.69
CA GLY A 13 5.59 8.32 -43.59
C GLY A 13 5.15 7.48 -42.41
N GLY A 14 5.71 6.28 -42.28
CA GLY A 14 5.56 5.51 -41.04
C GLY A 14 6.02 6.36 -39.86
N VAL A 15 5.41 6.16 -38.68
CA VAL A 15 5.76 6.88 -37.45
C VAL A 15 7.28 6.97 -37.30
N PRO A 16 7.89 8.17 -37.18
CA PRO A 16 9.33 8.35 -37.09
C PRO A 16 9.93 7.45 -36.00
N ARG A 17 11.12 6.89 -36.21
CA ARG A 17 11.77 5.98 -35.26
C ARG A 17 11.86 6.55 -33.84
N LEU A 18 12.07 7.87 -33.73
CA LEU A 18 12.09 8.58 -32.45
C LEU A 18 10.73 8.54 -31.75
N ILE A 19 9.63 8.78 -32.48
CA ILE A 19 8.27 8.72 -31.91
C ILE A 19 7.94 7.28 -31.48
N ARG A 20 8.33 6.28 -32.28
CA ARG A 20 8.16 4.86 -31.88
C ARG A 20 8.94 4.56 -30.60
N LEU A 21 10.18 5.03 -30.47
CA LEU A 21 10.97 4.86 -29.26
C LEU A 21 10.30 5.51 -28.04
N VAL A 22 9.83 6.75 -28.18
CA VAL A 22 9.13 7.46 -27.09
C VAL A 22 7.86 6.72 -26.68
N ILE A 23 7.05 6.25 -27.64
CA ILE A 23 5.85 5.47 -27.36
C ILE A 23 6.22 4.17 -26.65
N THR A 24 7.22 3.43 -27.12
CA THR A 24 7.68 2.19 -26.49
C THR A 24 8.14 2.43 -25.06
N VAL A 25 8.95 3.48 -24.81
CA VAL A 25 9.40 3.83 -23.46
C VAL A 25 8.22 4.21 -22.57
N ALA A 26 7.27 5.01 -23.08
CA ALA A 26 6.07 5.39 -22.34
C ALA A 26 5.22 4.17 -21.97
N ILE A 27 5.03 3.22 -22.89
CA ILE A 27 4.30 1.96 -22.63
C ILE A 27 5.05 1.13 -21.59
N LEU A 28 6.36 0.99 -21.69
CA LEU A 28 7.17 0.23 -20.71
C LEU A 28 7.09 0.84 -19.31
N LEU A 29 7.18 2.18 -19.21
CA LEU A 29 7.02 2.89 -17.94
C LEU A 29 5.61 2.72 -17.37
N PHE A 30 4.57 2.87 -18.21
CA PHE A 30 3.19 2.66 -17.78
C PHE A 30 2.96 1.23 -17.29
N ALA A 31 3.45 0.23 -18.04
CA ALA A 31 3.37 -1.18 -17.64
C ALA A 31 4.12 -1.42 -16.32
N LEU A 32 5.33 -0.89 -16.17
CA LEU A 32 6.08 -0.99 -14.91
C LEU A 32 5.29 -0.42 -13.73
N VAL A 33 4.71 0.78 -13.88
CA VAL A 33 3.88 1.39 -12.82
C VAL A 33 2.68 0.52 -12.48
N MET A 34 1.91 0.09 -13.49
CA MET A 34 0.67 -0.66 -13.26
C MET A 34 0.91 -2.06 -12.71
N PHE A 35 1.97 -2.76 -13.13
CA PHE A 35 2.23 -4.15 -12.74
C PHE A 35 3.16 -4.29 -11.55
N ALA A 36 3.91 -3.25 -11.16
CA ALA A 36 4.71 -3.26 -9.93
C ALA A 36 3.91 -2.82 -8.69
N HIS A 37 2.58 -2.73 -8.77
CA HIS A 37 1.69 -2.35 -7.67
C HIS A 37 1.99 -0.95 -7.08
N LEU A 38 2.70 -0.10 -7.83
CA LEU A 38 3.03 1.27 -7.44
C LEU A 38 1.78 2.14 -7.14
N PRO A 39 0.63 2.01 -7.83
CA PRO A 39 -0.56 2.80 -7.50
C PRO A 39 -1.03 2.58 -6.05
N ASP A 40 -0.93 1.35 -5.54
CA ASP A 40 -1.29 0.97 -4.17
C ASP A 40 -0.30 1.53 -3.12
N GLN A 41 0.86 2.01 -3.58
CA GLN A 41 1.91 2.62 -2.74
C GLN A 41 2.00 4.15 -2.91
N LEU A 42 1.53 4.68 -4.03
CA LEU A 42 1.64 6.11 -4.39
C LEU A 42 0.35 6.89 -4.12
N ILE A 43 -0.79 6.21 -4.02
CA ILE A 43 -2.06 6.80 -3.60
C ILE A 43 -2.21 6.47 -2.12
N LEU A 44 -2.66 7.44 -1.31
CA LEU A 44 -2.68 7.49 0.16
C LEU A 44 -3.45 6.37 0.90
N PHE A 45 -3.75 5.26 0.22
CA PHE A 45 -4.36 4.08 0.78
C PHE A 45 -3.27 3.10 1.27
N PRO A 46 -3.47 2.46 2.41
CA PRO A 46 -2.55 1.43 2.88
C PRO A 46 -2.53 0.26 1.89
N SER A 47 -1.34 -0.27 1.60
CA SER A 47 -1.25 -1.41 0.68
C SER A 47 -2.05 -2.60 1.19
N THR A 48 -2.73 -3.29 0.27
CA THR A 48 -3.48 -4.51 0.57
C THR A 48 -2.63 -5.78 0.60
N GLN A 49 -1.32 -5.67 0.32
CA GLN A 49 -0.42 -6.82 0.30
C GLN A 49 -0.25 -7.41 1.71
N PRO A 50 -0.12 -8.75 1.85
CA PRO A 50 0.20 -9.34 3.13
C PRO A 50 1.52 -8.79 3.67
N LEU A 51 1.51 -8.30 4.91
CA LEU A 51 2.71 -7.92 5.64
C LEU A 51 2.99 -8.96 6.72
N ASN A 52 4.27 -9.08 7.11
CA ASN A 52 4.62 -9.83 8.31
C ASN A 52 4.20 -8.99 9.53
N PRO A 53 3.33 -9.50 10.41
CA PRO A 53 2.83 -8.72 11.53
C PRO A 53 3.82 -8.61 12.70
N HIS A 54 5.04 -9.16 12.56
CA HIS A 54 6.12 -9.08 13.57
C HIS A 54 5.70 -9.53 14.97
N GLY A 55 4.80 -10.52 15.06
CA GLY A 55 4.28 -11.04 16.33
C GLY A 55 2.98 -10.39 16.80
N ALA A 56 2.45 -9.39 16.07
CA ALA A 56 1.12 -8.87 16.33
C ALA A 56 0.05 -9.91 15.97
N THR A 57 -1.01 -9.95 16.76
CA THR A 57 -2.14 -10.88 16.59
C THR A 57 -3.37 -10.13 16.08
N ARG A 58 -3.96 -10.62 14.99
CA ARG A 58 -5.19 -10.09 14.39
C ARG A 58 -6.42 -10.46 15.22
N ARG A 59 -7.30 -9.51 15.45
CA ARG A 59 -8.66 -9.67 15.99
C ARG A 59 -9.64 -8.97 15.07
N ALA A 60 -10.62 -9.71 14.55
CA ALA A 60 -11.72 -9.14 13.79
C ALA A 60 -12.92 -8.98 14.72
N LEU A 61 -13.45 -7.76 14.83
CA LEU A 61 -14.67 -7.47 15.57
C LEU A 61 -15.79 -7.14 14.59
N SER A 62 -16.97 -7.73 14.75
CA SER A 62 -18.13 -7.33 13.97
C SER A 62 -18.50 -5.87 14.29
N PHE A 63 -18.60 -5.02 13.27
CA PHE A 63 -18.89 -3.60 13.42
C PHE A 63 -19.78 -3.10 12.29
N ASP A 64 -21.03 -2.75 12.65
CA ASP A 64 -22.08 -2.33 11.72
C ASP A 64 -22.26 -3.31 10.53
N HIS A 65 -22.07 -2.83 9.28
CA HIS A 65 -22.16 -3.63 8.06
C HIS A 65 -20.84 -4.32 7.66
N GLY A 66 -19.82 -4.30 8.52
CA GLY A 66 -18.50 -4.85 8.21
C GLY A 66 -17.75 -5.43 9.42
N GLU A 67 -16.43 -5.54 9.26
CA GLU A 67 -15.52 -5.98 10.30
C GLU A 67 -14.53 -4.87 10.63
N LEU A 68 -14.35 -4.61 11.92
CA LEU A 68 -13.27 -3.78 12.42
C LEU A 68 -12.05 -4.67 12.68
N GLU A 69 -10.96 -4.39 11.97
CA GLU A 69 -9.72 -5.12 12.14
C GLU A 69 -8.83 -4.44 13.19
N ILE A 70 -8.48 -5.19 14.24
CA ILE A 70 -7.60 -4.76 15.31
C ILE A 70 -6.37 -5.67 15.34
N TRP A 71 -5.19 -5.08 15.37
CA TRP A 71 -3.93 -5.77 15.58
C TRP A 71 -3.41 -5.51 16.98
N THR A 72 -3.13 -6.57 17.70
CA THR A 72 -2.70 -6.51 19.10
C THR A 72 -1.23 -6.89 19.23
N GLY A 73 -0.45 -6.07 19.92
CA GLY A 73 0.94 -6.35 20.28
C GLY A 73 1.11 -6.26 21.79
N GLN A 74 1.88 -7.17 22.38
CA GLN A 74 2.17 -7.16 23.82
C GLN A 74 3.65 -6.91 24.06
N SER A 75 3.95 -6.04 25.02
CA SER A 75 5.30 -5.87 25.56
C SER A 75 5.83 -7.18 26.15
N GLN A 76 7.16 -7.32 26.25
CA GLN A 76 7.79 -8.49 26.84
C GLN A 76 7.32 -8.74 28.28
N LEU A 77 7.18 -7.68 29.09
CA LEU A 77 6.72 -7.81 30.47
C LEU A 77 5.27 -8.31 30.54
N ALA A 78 4.37 -7.80 29.68
CA ALA A 78 2.99 -8.27 29.62
C ALA A 78 2.90 -9.76 29.22
N GLN A 79 3.75 -10.20 28.28
CA GLN A 79 3.83 -11.61 27.87
C GLN A 79 4.31 -12.49 29.03
N GLN A 80 5.35 -12.08 29.76
CA GLN A 80 5.90 -12.84 30.89
C GLN A 80 4.92 -12.93 32.07
N GLN A 81 4.20 -11.85 32.36
CA GLN A 81 3.17 -11.81 33.40
C GLN A 81 1.87 -12.50 32.97
N GLY A 82 1.67 -12.70 31.67
CA GLY A 82 0.44 -13.23 31.08
C GLY A 82 -0.73 -12.23 31.07
N SER A 83 -0.47 -10.96 31.37
CA SER A 83 -1.47 -9.89 31.37
C SER A 83 -0.81 -8.51 31.20
N ALA A 84 -1.56 -7.56 30.64
CA ALA A 84 -1.16 -6.16 30.57
C ALA A 84 -1.85 -5.35 31.67
N ASP A 85 -1.11 -4.41 32.25
CA ASP A 85 -1.62 -3.42 33.21
C ASP A 85 -2.10 -2.15 32.49
N VAL A 86 -1.58 -1.90 31.27
CA VAL A 86 -1.85 -0.70 30.47
C VAL A 86 -2.25 -1.09 29.06
N PHE A 87 -3.31 -0.46 28.56
CA PHE A 87 -3.81 -0.65 27.19
C PHE A 87 -3.67 0.65 26.41
N ILE A 88 -3.11 0.57 25.20
CA ILE A 88 -2.96 1.71 24.29
C ILE A 88 -3.80 1.47 23.05
N LEU A 89 -4.79 2.32 22.80
CA LEU A 89 -5.53 2.32 21.55
C LEU A 89 -4.84 3.25 20.54
N ARG A 90 -4.44 2.71 19.40
CA ARG A 90 -3.68 3.41 18.36
C ARG A 90 -4.46 3.50 17.06
N PHE A 91 -4.52 4.73 16.57
CA PHE A 91 -5.10 5.12 15.29
C PHE A 91 -3.97 5.54 14.35
N TYR A 92 -3.67 4.71 13.36
CA TYR A 92 -2.60 5.00 12.40
C TYR A 92 -3.06 6.01 11.34
N GLY A 93 -2.10 6.77 10.82
CA GLY A 93 -2.35 7.76 9.77
C GLY A 93 -2.60 7.12 8.41
N ASN A 94 -2.96 7.96 7.43
CA ASN A 94 -3.16 7.52 6.04
C ASN A 94 -1.92 6.80 5.50
N ALA A 95 -2.17 5.77 4.68
CA ALA A 95 -1.17 4.86 4.11
C ALA A 95 -0.38 4.01 5.13
N ASP A 96 -0.71 4.09 6.42
CA ASP A 96 -0.07 3.28 7.45
C ASP A 96 -0.99 2.13 7.90
N ARG A 97 -0.40 1.08 8.48
CA ARG A 97 -1.13 -0.15 8.82
C ARG A 97 -0.78 -0.69 10.19
N ALA A 98 -1.82 -1.09 10.92
CA ALA A 98 -1.69 -1.60 12.29
C ALA A 98 -0.93 -2.92 12.39
N ASP A 99 -1.04 -3.80 11.39
CA ASP A 99 -0.34 -5.08 11.35
C ASP A 99 1.18 -4.92 11.34
N ARG A 100 1.69 -3.84 10.75
CA ARG A 100 3.12 -3.51 10.72
C ARG A 100 3.65 -3.02 12.07
N TRP A 101 2.86 -2.29 12.84
CA TRP A 101 3.38 -1.47 13.95
C TRP A 101 2.98 -1.93 15.34
N ALA A 102 1.83 -2.60 15.52
CA ALA A 102 1.32 -2.89 16.86
C ALA A 102 2.34 -3.64 17.76
N ALA A 103 3.07 -4.60 17.19
CA ALA A 103 4.14 -5.31 17.91
C ALA A 103 5.34 -4.42 18.22
N ALA A 104 5.84 -3.68 17.22
CA ALA A 104 6.99 -2.79 17.39
C ALA A 104 6.70 -1.66 18.39
N GLU A 105 5.49 -1.09 18.39
CA GLU A 105 5.07 -0.12 19.39
C GLU A 105 5.06 -0.74 20.78
N ALA A 106 4.53 -1.96 20.95
CA ALA A 106 4.50 -2.63 22.24
C ALA A 106 5.91 -2.94 22.79
N GLU A 107 6.87 -3.27 21.92
CA GLU A 107 8.28 -3.46 22.29
C GLU A 107 8.95 -2.19 22.82
N MET A 108 8.53 -1.00 22.37
CA MET A 108 9.07 0.27 22.85
C MET A 108 8.71 0.55 24.33
N TRP A 109 7.76 -0.20 24.89
CA TRP A 109 7.29 -0.07 26.28
C TRP A 109 7.66 -1.28 27.15
N ASN A 110 8.71 -2.02 26.82
CA ASN A 110 9.06 -3.27 27.52
C ASN A 110 9.32 -3.13 29.03
N GLU A 111 9.56 -1.93 29.54
CA GLU A 111 9.64 -1.64 30.98
C GLU A 111 8.28 -1.61 31.70
N ARG A 112 7.17 -1.78 30.97
CA ARG A 112 5.79 -1.80 31.48
C ARG A 112 5.00 -2.95 30.85
N ALA A 113 4.03 -3.50 31.58
CA ALA A 113 3.12 -4.50 31.03
C ALA A 113 2.06 -3.80 30.15
N VAL A 114 2.40 -3.57 28.88
CA VAL A 114 1.54 -2.89 27.89
C VAL A 114 0.99 -3.86 26.84
N GLU A 115 -0.27 -3.65 26.46
CA GLU A 115 -0.87 -4.19 25.23
C GLU A 115 -1.32 -3.03 24.31
N VAL A 116 -0.81 -3.00 23.08
CA VAL A 116 -1.16 -2.03 22.04
C VAL A 116 -2.25 -2.61 21.14
N TRP A 117 -3.30 -1.84 20.91
CA TRP A 117 -4.42 -2.15 20.02
C TRP A 117 -4.38 -1.19 18.84
N GLY A 118 -3.79 -1.63 17.75
CA GLY A 118 -3.73 -0.91 16.50
C GLY A 118 -4.97 -1.16 15.65
N MET A 119 -5.65 -0.11 15.20
CA MET A 119 -6.85 -0.24 14.38
C MET A 119 -6.56 0.00 12.89
N ASN A 120 -7.05 -0.90 12.04
CA ASN A 120 -7.22 -0.63 10.61
C ASN A 120 -8.69 -0.28 10.38
N TYR A 121 -8.93 0.91 9.81
CA TYR A 121 -10.28 1.36 9.48
C TYR A 121 -10.86 0.52 8.32
N PRO A 122 -12.18 0.25 8.34
CA PRO A 122 -12.86 -0.49 7.28
C PRO A 122 -12.92 0.29 5.94
#